data_AF-A0A6M3LGY3-F1
#
_entry.id   AF-A0A6M3LGY3-F1
#
_cell.length_a   1.000
_cell.length_b   1.000
_cell.length_c   1.000
_cell.angle_alpha   90.00
_cell.angle_beta   90.00
_cell.angle_gamma   90.00
#
_symmetry.space_group_name_H-M   'P 1'
#
loop_
_entity.id
_entity.type
_entity.pdbx_description
1 polymer ?
#
loop_
_entity_poly.entity_id
_entity_poly.type
_entity_poly.pdbx_seq_one_letter_code
_entity_poly.pdbx_strand_id
1 'polypeptide(L)'
;GGVTPQEVDTIKPMVADYPLVMYMSYFIPWSSIDNYEIAKGLGFKDLTGEWDRLGTIENFEQIDSYAYMVHLWLKYPKFGFQRVADIASRRVREGRLSLEEAEHLIAEKDPEIDPAALKDFCQTCGYEEDQFWEIVNAAPWRKFWLSRSKYG
;
A
#
# COMPACT_ATOMS: atom_id res chain seq x y z
N GLY A 1 27.86 4.90 -18.89
CA GLY A 1 26.47 4.85 -19.40
C GLY A 1 25.50 4.97 -18.26
N GLY A 2 25.54 6.08 -17.53
CA GLY A 2 24.58 6.42 -16.49
C GLY A 2 23.96 7.76 -16.82
N VAL A 3 22.72 7.96 -16.36
CA VAL A 3 21.98 9.21 -16.54
C VAL A 3 22.70 10.32 -15.77
N THR A 4 23.04 11.39 -16.45
CA THR A 4 23.71 12.58 -15.89
C THR A 4 22.71 13.42 -15.08
N PRO A 5 23.15 14.18 -14.06
CA PRO A 5 22.26 15.05 -13.27
C PRO A 5 21.41 15.99 -14.15
N GLN A 6 21.95 16.44 -15.28
CA GLN A 6 21.23 17.28 -16.26
C GLN A 6 20.12 16.53 -17.02
N GLU A 7 20.22 15.21 -17.16
CA GLU A 7 19.20 14.36 -17.78
C GLU A 7 18.11 13.95 -16.77
N VAL A 8 18.39 14.02 -15.46
CA VAL A 8 17.38 13.83 -14.38
C VAL A 8 16.70 15.15 -13.99
N ASP A 9 17.22 16.29 -14.47
CA ASP A 9 16.67 17.61 -14.19
C ASP A 9 15.40 17.84 -15.03
N THR A 10 14.27 17.36 -14.52
CA THR A 10 12.93 17.55 -15.11
C THR A 10 12.44 18.99 -14.99
N ILE A 11 13.19 19.88 -14.34
CA ILE A 11 12.85 21.28 -14.09
C ILE A 11 13.62 22.19 -15.05
N LYS A 12 13.59 21.85 -16.34
CA LYS A 12 13.68 22.89 -17.36
C LYS A 12 12.26 23.25 -17.73
N PRO A 13 11.71 24.37 -17.25
CA PRO A 13 10.49 24.87 -17.83
C PRO A 13 10.82 25.17 -19.29
N MET A 14 10.43 24.27 -20.20
CA MET A 14 10.25 24.65 -21.58
C MET A 14 9.25 25.79 -21.53
N VAL A 15 9.57 26.93 -22.13
CA VAL A 15 8.61 28.00 -22.32
C VAL A 15 7.41 27.36 -23.00
N ALA A 16 6.34 27.14 -22.25
CA ALA A 16 5.17 26.42 -22.69
C ALA A 16 4.03 27.43 -22.71
N ASP A 17 3.31 27.51 -23.82
CA ASP A 17 2.08 28.31 -23.96
C ASP A 17 0.90 27.76 -23.13
N TYR A 18 1.18 26.87 -22.16
CA TYR A 18 0.24 26.14 -21.32
C TYR A 18 0.67 26.22 -19.85
N PRO A 19 -0.26 26.08 -18.89
CA PRO A 19 0.08 26.12 -17.47
C PRO A 19 1.13 25.06 -17.11
N LEU A 20 2.22 25.52 -16.48
CA LEU A 20 3.31 24.67 -16.02
C LEU A 20 2.79 23.73 -14.91
N VAL A 21 2.77 22.44 -15.18
CA VAL A 21 2.45 21.41 -14.17
C VAL A 21 3.72 21.12 -13.38
N MET A 22 3.76 21.55 -12.11
CA MET A 22 4.87 21.27 -11.20
C MET A 22 4.48 20.21 -10.19
N TYR A 23 5.34 19.20 -10.02
CA TYR A 23 5.17 18.20 -8.97
C TYR A 23 5.65 18.78 -7.63
N MET A 24 4.71 19.21 -6.78
CA MET A 24 5.02 19.90 -5.52
C MET A 24 5.86 19.08 -4.55
N SER A 25 5.74 17.75 -4.56
CA SER A 25 6.52 16.89 -3.66
C SER A 25 8.02 16.85 -3.98
N TYR A 26 8.45 17.50 -5.06
CA TYR A 26 9.87 17.78 -5.31
C TYR A 26 10.41 18.86 -4.36
N PHE A 27 9.61 19.88 -4.06
CA PHE A 27 10.02 21.04 -3.25
C PHE A 27 9.62 20.89 -1.78
N ILE A 28 8.52 20.19 -1.51
CA ILE A 28 7.97 20.01 -0.17
C ILE A 28 7.93 18.51 0.12
N PRO A 29 8.63 18.02 1.16
CA PRO A 29 8.53 16.62 1.56
C PRO A 29 7.07 16.24 1.81
N TRP A 30 6.56 15.28 1.04
CA TRP A 30 5.20 14.81 1.22
C TRP A 30 5.13 13.85 2.41
N SER A 31 4.18 14.08 3.32
CA SER A 31 3.88 13.15 4.40
C SER A 31 2.39 12.90 4.54
N SER A 32 2.00 11.61 4.54
CA SER A 32 0.59 11.27 4.70
C SER A 32 0.05 11.51 6.11
N ILE A 33 0.88 11.42 7.15
CA ILE A 33 0.43 11.69 8.52
C ILE A 33 0.12 13.18 8.69
N ASP A 34 1.03 14.05 8.26
CA ASP A 34 0.82 15.50 8.43
C ASP A 34 -0.41 15.97 7.65
N ASN A 35 -0.58 15.46 6.42
CA ASN A 35 -1.78 15.72 5.63
C ASN A 35 -3.05 15.16 6.28
N TYR A 36 -2.97 13.97 6.87
CA TYR A 36 -4.09 13.36 7.58
C TYR A 36 -4.50 14.18 8.80
N GLU A 37 -3.55 14.65 9.63
CA GLU A 37 -3.86 15.48 10.80
C GLU A 37 -4.52 16.80 10.42
N ILE A 38 -4.05 17.45 9.34
CA ILE A 38 -4.70 18.65 8.79
C ILE A 38 -6.13 18.32 8.35
N ALA A 39 -6.30 17.27 7.54
CA ALA A 39 -7.61 16.88 7.03
C ALA A 39 -8.58 16.51 8.16
N LYS A 40 -8.11 15.79 9.18
CA LYS A 40 -8.88 15.41 10.36
C LYS A 40 -9.35 16.63 11.15
N GLY A 41 -8.49 17.63 11.31
CA GLY A 41 -8.86 18.93 11.90
C GLY A 41 -9.95 19.68 11.13
N LEU A 42 -10.11 19.38 9.83
CA LEU A 42 -11.13 19.94 8.95
C LEU A 42 -12.37 19.05 8.78
N GLY A 43 -12.47 17.94 9.53
CA GLY A 43 -13.65 17.08 9.56
C GLY A 43 -13.53 15.79 8.73
N PHE A 44 -12.34 15.46 8.20
CA PHE A 44 -12.10 14.13 7.64
C PHE A 44 -12.27 13.04 8.69
N LYS A 45 -12.88 11.92 8.28
CA LYS A 45 -13.07 10.73 9.11
C LYS A 45 -12.32 9.56 8.48
N ASP A 46 -11.48 8.93 9.27
CA ASP A 46 -10.84 7.67 8.93
C ASP A 46 -11.77 6.48 9.27
N LEU A 47 -11.25 5.26 9.14
CA LEU A 47 -12.02 4.03 9.39
C LEU A 47 -12.24 3.72 10.89
N THR A 48 -11.91 4.62 11.82
CA THR A 48 -12.09 4.38 13.25
C THR A 48 -13.57 4.11 13.56
N GLY A 49 -13.85 2.91 14.08
CA GLY A 49 -15.21 2.47 14.42
C GLY A 49 -16.00 1.89 13.23
N GLU A 50 -15.43 1.83 12.04
CA GLU A 50 -16.06 1.27 10.83
C GLU A 50 -15.44 -0.07 10.44
N TRP A 51 -14.13 -0.09 10.17
CA TRP A 51 -13.43 -1.28 9.66
C TRP A 51 -11.98 -1.32 10.16
N ASP A 52 -11.67 -2.35 10.94
CA ASP A 52 -10.28 -2.63 11.35
C ASP A 52 -9.62 -3.55 10.32
N ARG A 53 -8.77 -2.95 9.48
CA ARG A 53 -8.18 -3.60 8.30
C ARG A 53 -7.00 -4.46 8.67
N LEU A 54 -6.93 -5.66 8.07
CA LEU A 54 -5.71 -6.46 8.08
C LEU A 54 -4.76 -6.08 6.93
N GLY A 55 -3.49 -6.46 7.04
CA GLY A 55 -2.47 -6.18 6.01
C GLY A 55 -2.05 -4.70 5.93
N THR A 56 -2.28 -3.93 6.98
CA THR A 56 -2.04 -2.47 7.00
C THR A 56 -1.64 -2.00 8.41
N ILE A 57 -1.08 -0.78 8.56
CA ILE A 57 -0.65 -0.21 9.85
C ILE A 57 -1.16 1.23 10.07
N GLU A 58 -2.20 1.58 9.35
CA GLU A 58 -2.85 2.88 9.26
C GLU A 58 -4.31 2.67 8.85
N ASN A 59 -5.19 3.60 9.21
CA ASN A 59 -6.63 3.45 9.02
C ASN A 59 -7.26 4.57 8.18
N PHE A 60 -6.44 5.43 7.56
CA PHE A 60 -6.91 6.65 6.89
C PHE A 60 -6.55 6.76 5.40
N GLU A 61 -5.67 5.89 4.90
CA GLU A 61 -5.32 5.83 3.47
C GLU A 61 -6.07 4.69 2.78
N GLN A 62 -6.50 4.88 1.52
CA GLN A 62 -7.15 3.84 0.70
C GLN A 62 -8.40 3.24 1.38
N ILE A 63 -9.30 4.11 1.84
CA ILE A 63 -10.44 3.75 2.70
C ILE A 63 -11.78 3.65 1.93
N ASP A 64 -11.74 3.88 0.62
CA ASP A 64 -12.90 4.03 -0.25
C ASP A 64 -13.30 2.73 -0.98
N SER A 65 -12.52 1.65 -0.85
CA SER A 65 -12.77 0.39 -1.56
C SER A 65 -12.21 -0.82 -0.80
N TYR A 66 -13.06 -1.79 -0.48
CA TYR A 66 -12.65 -3.02 0.22
C TYR A 66 -11.82 -3.93 -0.70
N ALA A 67 -12.37 -4.33 -1.85
CA ALA A 67 -11.71 -5.20 -2.83
C ALA A 67 -10.32 -4.73 -3.27
N TYR A 68 -10.07 -3.41 -3.19
CA TYR A 68 -8.76 -2.84 -3.50
C TYR A 68 -7.64 -3.48 -2.65
N MET A 69 -7.89 -3.82 -1.38
CA MET A 69 -6.82 -4.36 -0.52
C MET A 69 -6.27 -5.71 -1.01
N VAL A 70 -7.02 -6.48 -1.82
CA VAL A 70 -6.57 -7.77 -2.35
C VAL A 70 -5.37 -7.63 -3.28
N HIS A 71 -5.31 -6.59 -4.11
CA HIS A 71 -4.16 -6.40 -5.01
C HIS A 71 -2.86 -6.08 -4.24
N LEU A 72 -2.98 -5.41 -3.08
CA LEU A 72 -1.85 -5.15 -2.19
C LEU A 72 -1.35 -6.46 -1.60
N TRP A 73 -2.27 -7.28 -1.09
CA TRP A 73 -1.91 -8.59 -0.55
C TRP A 73 -1.29 -9.50 -1.60
N LEU A 74 -1.77 -9.51 -2.86
CA LEU A 74 -1.20 -10.34 -3.94
C LEU A 74 0.28 -10.04 -4.24
N LYS A 75 0.80 -8.88 -3.85
CA LYS A 75 2.25 -8.62 -3.88
C LYS A 75 3.01 -9.56 -2.94
N TYR A 76 2.45 -9.93 -1.79
CA TYR A 76 3.11 -10.77 -0.80
C TYR A 76 3.45 -12.17 -1.33
N PRO A 77 2.50 -13.01 -1.80
CA PRO A 77 2.86 -14.32 -2.34
C PRO A 77 3.79 -14.24 -3.55
N LYS A 78 3.80 -13.12 -4.29
CA LYS A 78 4.61 -12.92 -5.49
C LYS A 78 6.03 -12.41 -5.21
N PHE A 79 6.18 -11.47 -4.29
CA PHE A 79 7.40 -10.68 -4.06
C PHE A 79 7.89 -10.69 -2.61
N GLY A 80 7.12 -11.19 -1.66
CA GLY A 80 7.49 -11.32 -0.25
C GLY A 80 7.17 -10.10 0.61
N PHE A 81 6.39 -9.15 0.10
CA PHE A 81 5.97 -7.96 0.85
C PHE A 81 4.61 -7.44 0.36
N GLN A 82 3.86 -6.74 1.21
CA GLN A 82 2.63 -6.03 0.83
C GLN A 82 2.65 -4.56 1.29
N ARG A 83 1.49 -4.03 1.69
CA ARG A 83 1.30 -2.63 2.09
C ARG A 83 2.03 -2.28 3.39
N VAL A 84 2.17 -3.20 4.35
CA VAL A 84 2.82 -2.87 5.63
C VAL A 84 4.27 -2.50 5.39
N ALA A 85 4.98 -3.26 4.56
CA ALA A 85 6.35 -2.90 4.15
C ALA A 85 6.42 -1.52 3.47
N ASP A 86 5.49 -1.20 2.57
CA ASP A 86 5.46 0.09 1.87
C ASP A 86 5.29 1.26 2.86
N ILE A 87 4.33 1.15 3.79
CA ILE A 87 4.01 2.19 4.76
C ILE A 87 5.08 2.27 5.85
N ALA A 88 5.51 1.15 6.41
CA ALA A 88 6.53 1.11 7.46
C ALA A 88 7.85 1.71 6.97
N SER A 89 8.26 1.38 5.74
CA SER A 89 9.45 1.98 5.12
C SER A 89 9.35 3.51 4.99
N ARG A 90 8.14 4.06 4.72
CA ARG A 90 7.91 5.51 4.72
C ARG A 90 8.04 6.07 6.13
N ARG A 91 7.44 5.43 7.14
CA ARG A 91 7.50 5.88 8.53
C ARG A 91 8.92 5.87 9.08
N VAL A 92 9.74 4.88 8.72
CA VAL A 92 11.17 4.86 9.08
C VAL A 92 11.90 6.07 8.49
N ARG A 93 11.70 6.37 7.20
CA ARG A 93 12.31 7.55 6.57
C ARG A 93 11.84 8.87 7.18
N GLU A 94 10.60 8.92 7.64
CA GLU A 94 10.02 10.07 8.32
C GLU A 94 10.42 10.15 9.82
N GLY A 95 11.17 9.18 10.34
CA GLY A 95 11.55 9.13 11.76
C GLY A 95 10.39 8.81 12.72
N ARG A 96 9.29 8.24 12.20
CA ARG A 96 8.08 7.89 12.97
C ARG A 96 8.06 6.43 13.45
N LEU A 97 8.89 5.58 12.87
CA LEU A 97 9.15 4.21 13.34
C LEU A 97 10.66 4.00 13.37
N SER A 98 11.13 3.23 14.34
CA SER A 98 12.46 2.62 14.24
C SER A 98 12.47 1.50 13.19
N LEU A 99 13.66 1.13 12.71
CA LEU A 99 13.81 0.00 11.78
C LEU A 99 13.33 -1.32 12.42
N GLU A 100 13.63 -1.53 13.70
CA GLU A 100 13.24 -2.74 14.44
C GLU A 100 11.71 -2.87 14.58
N GLU A 101 11.02 -1.78 14.93
CA GLU A 101 9.55 -1.77 14.97
C GLU A 101 8.94 -2.02 13.60
N ALA A 102 9.53 -1.45 12.55
CA ALA A 102 9.08 -1.67 11.18
C ALA A 102 9.25 -3.14 10.76
N GLU A 103 10.41 -3.75 11.04
CA GLU A 103 10.66 -5.17 10.75
C GLU A 103 9.67 -6.08 11.48
N HIS A 104 9.40 -5.80 12.76
CA HIS A 104 8.41 -6.55 13.54
C HIS A 104 7.01 -6.45 12.91
N LEU A 105 6.53 -5.24 12.62
CA LEU A 105 5.22 -5.01 12.01
C LEU A 105 5.09 -5.68 10.65
N ILE A 106 6.13 -5.63 9.82
CA ILE A 106 6.16 -6.28 8.51
C ILE A 106 6.04 -7.80 8.69
N ALA A 107 6.89 -8.40 9.52
CA ALA A 107 6.88 -9.84 9.72
C ALA A 107 5.52 -10.36 10.24
N GLU A 108 4.87 -9.59 11.10
CA GLU A 108 3.58 -9.95 11.69
C GLU A 108 2.41 -9.75 10.71
N LYS A 109 2.38 -8.63 9.97
CA LYS A 109 1.16 -8.16 9.29
C LYS A 109 1.21 -8.27 7.77
N ASP A 110 2.38 -8.31 7.13
CA ASP A 110 2.46 -8.50 5.67
C ASP A 110 1.92 -9.86 5.17
N PRO A 111 1.88 -10.97 5.95
CA PRO A 111 1.25 -12.20 5.48
C PRO A 111 -0.29 -12.15 5.42
N GLU A 112 -0.91 -11.24 6.18
CA GLU A 112 -2.35 -11.25 6.43
C GLU A 112 -3.15 -10.69 5.25
N ILE A 113 -4.20 -11.42 4.86
CA ILE A 113 -5.23 -10.94 3.91
C ILE A 113 -6.46 -10.48 4.69
N ASP A 114 -7.01 -9.34 4.33
CA ASP A 114 -8.25 -8.87 4.96
C ASP A 114 -9.47 -9.67 4.45
N PRO A 115 -10.26 -10.33 5.33
CA PRO A 115 -11.39 -11.16 4.91
C PRO A 115 -12.52 -10.36 4.27
N ALA A 116 -12.77 -9.13 4.71
CA ALA A 116 -13.81 -8.29 4.13
C ALA A 116 -13.41 -7.86 2.71
N ALA A 117 -12.13 -7.53 2.52
CA ALA A 117 -11.58 -7.25 1.20
C ALA A 117 -11.62 -8.46 0.26
N LEU A 118 -11.23 -9.64 0.74
CA LEU A 118 -11.29 -10.88 -0.05
C LEU A 118 -12.71 -11.17 -0.52
N LYS A 119 -13.67 -11.12 0.42
CA LYS A 119 -15.08 -11.35 0.12
C LYS A 119 -15.60 -10.33 -0.90
N ASP A 120 -15.37 -9.04 -0.70
CA ASP A 120 -15.80 -7.98 -1.62
C ASP A 120 -15.16 -8.14 -3.01
N PHE A 121 -13.88 -8.52 -3.07
CA PHE A 121 -13.18 -8.80 -4.32
C PHE A 121 -13.80 -9.98 -5.07
N CYS A 122 -14.01 -11.11 -4.39
CA CYS A 122 -14.63 -12.30 -4.95
C CYS A 122 -16.05 -11.98 -5.48
N GLN A 123 -16.86 -11.28 -4.69
CA GLN A 123 -18.20 -10.84 -5.11
C GLN A 123 -18.15 -9.92 -6.33
N THR A 124 -17.24 -8.95 -6.34
CA THR A 124 -17.08 -7.99 -7.44
C THR A 124 -16.63 -8.68 -8.73
N CYS A 125 -15.74 -9.66 -8.64
CA CYS A 125 -15.20 -10.37 -9.79
C CYS A 125 -16.01 -11.61 -10.21
N GLY A 126 -17.02 -12.01 -9.43
CA GLY A 126 -17.85 -13.19 -9.72
C GLY A 126 -17.13 -14.52 -9.44
N TYR A 127 -16.28 -14.56 -8.42
CA TYR A 127 -15.61 -15.78 -7.96
C TYR A 127 -16.14 -16.22 -6.59
N GLU A 128 -16.10 -17.52 -6.35
CA GLU A 128 -16.10 -18.07 -5.00
C GLU A 128 -14.69 -17.91 -4.38
N GLU A 129 -14.60 -17.81 -3.04
CA GLU A 129 -13.30 -17.68 -2.36
C GLU A 129 -12.39 -18.89 -2.63
N ASP A 130 -12.94 -20.10 -2.71
CA ASP A 130 -12.17 -21.30 -3.05
C ASP A 130 -11.52 -21.20 -4.42
N GLN A 131 -12.23 -20.64 -5.42
CA GLN A 131 -11.68 -20.44 -6.77
C GLN A 131 -10.53 -19.44 -6.75
N PHE A 132 -10.64 -18.38 -5.95
CA PHE A 132 -9.54 -17.44 -5.75
C PHE A 132 -8.29 -18.17 -5.22
N TRP A 133 -8.46 -18.98 -4.18
CA TRP A 133 -7.35 -19.73 -3.58
C TRP A 133 -6.78 -20.78 -4.53
N GLU A 134 -7.60 -21.50 -5.30
CA GLU A 134 -7.14 -22.41 -6.35
C GLU A 134 -6.23 -21.71 -7.36
N ILE A 135 -6.65 -20.52 -7.84
CA ILE A 135 -5.86 -19.71 -8.78
C ILE A 135 -4.54 -19.27 -8.17
N VAL A 136 -4.56 -18.72 -6.94
CA VAL A 136 -3.35 -18.28 -6.24
C VAL A 136 -2.42 -19.46 -5.97
N ASN A 137 -2.97 -20.62 -5.62
CA ASN A 137 -2.19 -21.81 -5.30
C ASN A 137 -1.55 -22.47 -6.54
N ALA A 138 -2.22 -22.41 -7.68
CA ALA A 138 -1.70 -22.89 -8.96
C ALA A 138 -0.74 -21.91 -9.64
N ALA A 139 -0.66 -20.66 -9.15
CA ALA A 139 0.11 -19.62 -9.81
C ALA A 139 1.64 -19.89 -9.79
N PRO A 140 2.30 -19.93 -10.96
CA PRO A 140 3.75 -20.17 -11.04
C PRO A 140 4.58 -19.00 -10.49
N TRP A 141 3.97 -17.83 -10.30
CA TRP A 141 4.61 -16.65 -9.72
C TRP A 141 4.57 -16.63 -8.19
N ARG A 142 3.86 -17.56 -7.53
CA ARG A 142 3.81 -17.68 -6.07
C ARG A 142 5.15 -18.21 -5.55
N LYS A 143 5.95 -17.35 -4.93
CA LYS A 143 7.34 -17.64 -4.50
C LYS A 143 7.55 -17.57 -2.99
N PHE A 144 6.84 -16.68 -2.31
CA PHE A 144 7.13 -16.31 -0.91
C PHE A 144 6.05 -16.76 0.07
N TRP A 145 5.06 -17.51 -0.42
CA TRP A 145 4.00 -18.08 0.40
C TRP A 145 4.16 -19.60 0.45
N LEU A 146 4.72 -20.09 1.54
CA LEU A 146 4.78 -21.53 1.84
C LEU A 146 3.50 -21.91 2.57
N SER A 147 2.81 -22.93 2.05
CA SER A 147 1.57 -23.48 2.61
C SER A 147 1.73 -23.80 4.10
N ARG A 148 1.29 -22.90 4.98
CA ARG A 148 1.02 -23.13 6.42
C ARG A 148 0.58 -21.81 7.07
N SER A 149 -0.70 -21.43 6.94
CA SER A 149 -1.38 -20.59 7.95
C SER A 149 -2.88 -20.40 7.65
N LYS A 150 -3.71 -20.81 8.63
CA LYS A 150 -5.07 -20.36 8.99
C LYS A 150 -6.25 -20.36 8.01
N TYR A 151 -6.06 -20.37 6.70
CA TYR A 151 -7.17 -20.26 5.74
C TYR A 151 -7.26 -21.44 4.75
N GLY A 152 -6.69 -22.59 5.13
CA GLY A 152 -6.70 -23.86 4.39
C GLY A 152 -5.76 -24.89 5.01
#